data_AF-A0A174X6U2-F1
#
_entry.id   AF-A0A174X6U2-F1
#
_cell.length_a   1.000
_cell.length_b   1.000
_cell.length_c   1.000
_cell.angle_alpha   90.00
_cell.angle_beta   90.00
_cell.angle_gamma   90.00
#
_symmetry.space_group_name_H-M   'P 1'
#
loop_
_entity.id
_entity.type
_entity.pdbx_description
1 polymer ?
#
loop_
_entity_poly.entity_id
_entity_poly.type
_entity_poly.pdbx_seq_one_letter_code
_entity_poly.pdbx_strand_id
1 'polypeptide(L)'
;MPDFEIGIFFSGLTRSLVNSDYNLRVYECKTAAWNILAYADQPLKTFDKTFLRDIPKESFEKTRDIMPARFSRRAEHFYSEYRRVRQGVTAWETGNLQLFGKLSFDSCESSIHNYECGSPELIAIYNIMHKLSGVYGGRFSGAGFKGAVIALVDPAYKESIEAEVTRQYLAQFPEYEMTFKTYWVKPDDGARFIEN
;
A
#
# COMPACT_ATOMS: atom_id res chain seq x y z
N MET A 1 20.58 11.63 3.57
CA MET A 1 19.14 11.68 3.28
C MET A 1 18.72 13.14 3.27
N PRO A 2 18.01 13.63 2.24
CA PRO A 2 17.38 14.96 2.27
C PRO A 2 16.38 15.06 3.43
N ASP A 3 16.04 16.29 3.84
CA ASP A 3 15.00 16.48 4.88
C ASP A 3 13.63 16.09 4.33
N PHE A 4 12.82 15.46 5.19
CA PHE A 4 11.48 15.00 4.85
C PHE A 4 10.60 14.94 6.11
N GLU A 5 9.29 15.00 5.91
CA GLU A 5 8.32 14.63 6.93
C GLU A 5 7.40 13.52 6.43
N ILE A 6 6.83 12.76 7.38
CA ILE A 6 5.79 11.78 7.10
C ILE A 6 4.45 12.40 7.48
N GLY A 7 3.59 12.59 6.50
CA GLY A 7 2.21 12.97 6.70
C GLY A 7 1.32 11.75 6.83
N ILE A 8 0.48 11.70 7.86
CA ILE A 8 -0.53 10.68 8.08
C ILE A 8 -1.89 11.34 7.96
N PHE A 9 -2.68 10.91 6.98
CA PHE A 9 -3.98 11.48 6.65
C PHE A 9 -5.04 10.45 6.95
N PHE A 10 -5.56 10.49 8.17
CA PHE A 10 -6.62 9.62 8.64
C PHE A 10 -7.95 10.03 8.04
N SER A 11 -8.61 9.11 7.33
CA SER A 11 -9.81 9.41 6.57
C SER A 11 -11.03 9.77 7.42
N GLY A 12 -10.99 9.53 8.73
CA GLY A 12 -12.17 9.67 9.59
C GLY A 12 -13.08 8.44 9.59
N LEU A 13 -12.83 7.47 8.71
CA LEU A 13 -13.55 6.19 8.67
C LEU A 13 -13.11 5.27 9.81
N THR A 14 -13.90 5.22 10.87
CA THR A 14 -13.64 4.42 12.09
C THR A 14 -14.47 3.13 12.16
N ARG A 15 -15.61 3.05 11.48
CA ARG A 15 -16.52 1.89 11.58
C ARG A 15 -15.84 0.61 11.12
N SER A 16 -16.03 -0.45 11.90
CA SER A 16 -15.50 -1.78 11.61
C SER A 16 -16.23 -2.38 10.41
N LEU A 17 -15.51 -2.62 9.31
CA LEU A 17 -15.88 -3.64 8.34
C LEU A 17 -15.63 -5.00 9.02
N VAL A 18 -16.59 -5.44 9.84
CA VAL A 18 -16.65 -6.83 10.32
C VAL A 18 -16.66 -7.69 9.05
N ASN A 19 -15.59 -8.47 8.84
CA ASN A 19 -15.18 -9.11 7.57
C ASN A 19 -14.51 -8.19 6.54
N SER A 20 -13.39 -7.55 6.90
CA SER A 20 -12.50 -7.01 5.87
C SER A 20 -12.12 -8.12 4.88
N ASP A 21 -12.16 -7.84 3.58
CA ASP A 21 -11.72 -8.74 2.50
C ASP A 21 -10.26 -9.19 2.63
N TYR A 22 -9.52 -8.75 3.65
CA TYR A 22 -8.15 -9.16 3.93
C TYR A 22 -7.96 -10.68 3.90
N ASN A 23 -8.77 -11.43 4.67
CA ASN A 23 -8.67 -12.89 4.70
C ASN A 23 -8.94 -13.47 3.31
N LEU A 24 -9.94 -12.94 2.60
CA LEU A 24 -10.24 -13.34 1.23
C LEU A 24 -9.05 -13.09 0.30
N ARG A 25 -8.35 -11.96 0.41
CA ARG A 25 -7.11 -11.68 -0.36
C ARG A 25 -5.99 -12.66 -0.02
N VAL A 26 -5.83 -13.04 1.24
CA VAL A 26 -4.89 -14.09 1.65
C VAL A 26 -5.25 -15.43 0.99
N TYR A 27 -6.51 -15.83 1.03
CA TYR A 27 -7.00 -17.04 0.36
C TYR A 27 -6.74 -16.96 -1.16
N GLU A 28 -7.05 -15.84 -1.81
CA GLU A 28 -6.81 -15.66 -3.24
C GLU A 28 -5.32 -15.75 -3.62
N CYS A 29 -4.41 -15.21 -2.81
CA CYS A 29 -2.96 -15.35 -3.02
C CYS A 29 -2.52 -16.82 -2.90
N LYS A 30 -3.06 -17.55 -1.93
CA LYS A 30 -2.78 -18.98 -1.76
C LYS A 30 -3.33 -19.80 -2.92
N THR A 31 -4.54 -19.49 -3.39
CA THR A 31 -5.11 -20.11 -4.60
C THR A 31 -4.27 -19.80 -5.84
N ALA A 32 -3.77 -18.57 -5.99
CA ALA A 32 -2.86 -18.23 -7.07
C ALA A 32 -1.58 -19.08 -7.02
N ALA A 33 -0.96 -19.22 -5.83
CA ALA A 33 0.21 -20.08 -5.65
C ALA A 33 -0.10 -21.55 -5.99
N TRP A 34 -1.25 -22.06 -5.58
CA TRP A 34 -1.70 -23.42 -5.89
C TRP A 34 -1.87 -23.64 -7.40
N ASN A 35 -2.50 -22.68 -8.09
CA ASN A 35 -2.67 -22.72 -9.55
C ASN A 35 -1.32 -22.73 -10.28
N ILE A 36 -0.35 -21.92 -9.84
CA ILE A 36 0.99 -21.91 -10.46
C ILE A 36 1.63 -23.30 -10.38
N LEU A 37 1.57 -23.94 -9.20
CA LEU A 37 2.12 -25.28 -9.02
C LEU A 37 1.39 -26.33 -9.87
N ALA A 38 0.05 -26.27 -9.89
CA ALA A 38 -0.77 -27.20 -10.66
C ALA A 38 -0.51 -27.10 -12.17
N TYR A 39 -0.43 -25.87 -12.72
CA TYR A 39 -0.15 -25.67 -14.15
C TYR A 39 1.29 -26.05 -14.54
N ALA A 40 2.22 -26.01 -13.60
CA ALA A 40 3.62 -26.39 -13.81
C ALA A 40 3.91 -27.88 -13.49
N ASP A 41 2.87 -28.69 -13.28
CA ASP A 41 2.95 -30.11 -12.90
C ASP A 41 3.89 -30.35 -11.69
N GLN A 42 3.85 -29.42 -10.72
CA GLN A 42 4.64 -29.51 -9.49
C GLN A 42 3.82 -30.12 -8.35
N PRO A 43 4.47 -30.85 -7.41
CA PRO A 43 3.78 -31.38 -6.24
C PRO A 43 3.06 -30.30 -5.44
N LEU A 44 1.77 -30.52 -5.19
CA LEU A 44 0.94 -29.61 -4.42
C LEU A 44 1.20 -29.78 -2.92
N LYS A 45 1.29 -28.66 -2.21
CA LYS A 45 1.32 -28.62 -0.74
C LYS A 45 -0.10 -28.47 -0.21
N THR A 46 -0.31 -28.74 1.07
CA THR A 46 -1.58 -28.37 1.72
C THR A 46 -1.80 -26.86 1.60
N PHE A 47 -3.07 -26.45 1.47
CA PHE A 47 -3.42 -25.06 1.17
C PHE A 47 -2.90 -24.07 2.24
N ASP A 48 -2.87 -24.50 3.50
CA ASP A 48 -2.31 -23.73 4.61
C ASP A 48 -0.80 -23.46 4.46
N LYS A 49 -0.06 -24.34 3.78
CA LYS A 49 1.40 -24.30 3.56
C LYS A 49 1.81 -23.85 2.15
N THR A 50 0.88 -23.29 1.38
CA THR A 50 1.17 -22.80 0.02
C THR A 50 1.29 -21.29 0.02
N PHE A 51 2.41 -20.76 -0.45
CA PHE A 51 2.69 -19.32 -0.45
C PHE A 51 3.39 -18.90 -1.75
N LEU A 52 3.05 -17.71 -2.25
CA LEU A 52 3.68 -17.14 -3.46
C LEU A 52 5.19 -16.93 -3.29
N ARG A 53 5.66 -16.59 -2.07
CA ARG A 53 7.09 -16.36 -1.79
C ARG A 53 7.98 -17.60 -2.01
N ASP A 54 7.39 -18.79 -1.96
CA ASP A 54 8.11 -20.06 -2.12
C ASP A 54 8.20 -20.48 -3.59
N ILE A 55 7.62 -19.69 -4.51
CA ILE A 55 7.54 -19.99 -5.93
C ILE A 55 8.34 -18.94 -6.71
N PRO A 56 9.21 -19.33 -7.66
CA PRO A 56 9.90 -18.37 -8.51
C PRO A 56 8.94 -17.55 -9.38
N LYS A 57 9.27 -16.27 -9.59
CA LYS A 57 8.45 -15.35 -10.41
C LYS A 57 8.28 -15.86 -11.84
N GLU A 58 9.29 -16.52 -12.38
CA GLU A 58 9.30 -17.11 -13.72
C GLU A 58 8.21 -18.18 -13.88
N SER A 59 7.91 -18.93 -12.81
CA SER A 59 6.81 -19.90 -12.81
C SER A 59 5.45 -19.21 -12.89
N PHE A 60 5.30 -18.06 -12.20
CA PHE A 60 4.11 -17.24 -12.34
C PHE A 60 3.98 -16.67 -13.76
N GLU A 61 5.04 -16.12 -14.34
CA GLU A 61 4.99 -15.53 -15.69
C GLU A 61 4.52 -16.53 -16.75
N LYS A 62 4.99 -17.78 -16.69
CA LYS A 62 4.57 -18.85 -17.61
C LYS A 62 3.11 -19.25 -17.47
N THR A 63 2.52 -19.01 -16.30
CA THR A 63 1.15 -19.45 -15.96
C THR A 63 0.15 -18.30 -15.86
N ARG A 64 0.63 -17.05 -15.97
CA ARG A 64 -0.13 -15.82 -15.73
C ARG A 64 -1.37 -15.70 -16.59
N ASP A 65 -1.24 -15.99 -17.89
CA ASP A 65 -2.29 -15.74 -18.89
C ASP A 65 -3.33 -16.86 -18.96
N ILE A 66 -2.98 -18.06 -18.50
CA ILE A 66 -3.89 -19.22 -18.41
C ILE A 66 -4.61 -19.29 -17.06
N MET A 67 -4.12 -18.58 -16.05
CA MET A 67 -4.75 -18.51 -14.73
C MET A 67 -5.97 -17.59 -14.74
N PRO A 68 -7.04 -17.91 -13.99
CA PRO A 68 -8.16 -16.99 -13.82
C PRO A 68 -7.68 -15.60 -13.37
N ALA A 69 -8.11 -14.57 -14.10
CA ALA A 69 -7.56 -13.21 -13.99
C ALA A 69 -7.54 -12.65 -12.55
N ARG A 70 -8.55 -13.00 -11.74
CA ARG A 70 -8.61 -12.63 -10.32
C ARG A 70 -7.38 -13.06 -9.53
N PHE A 71 -6.97 -14.32 -9.66
CA PHE A 71 -5.81 -14.87 -8.95
C PHE A 71 -4.50 -14.39 -9.56
N SER A 72 -4.47 -14.24 -10.89
CA SER A 72 -3.34 -13.69 -11.63
C SER A 72 -3.01 -12.27 -11.16
N ARG A 73 -4.02 -11.41 -10.94
CA ARG A 73 -3.84 -10.06 -10.36
C ARG A 73 -3.26 -10.10 -8.94
N ARG A 74 -3.67 -11.04 -8.08
CA ARG A 74 -3.09 -11.14 -6.72
C ARG A 74 -1.62 -11.55 -6.74
N ALA A 75 -1.27 -12.51 -7.59
CA ALA A 75 0.13 -12.90 -7.80
C ALA A 75 0.95 -11.74 -8.39
N GLU A 76 0.41 -11.01 -9.38
CA GLU A 76 1.04 -9.83 -9.95
C GLU A 76 1.31 -8.76 -8.89
N HIS A 77 0.33 -8.48 -8.01
CA HIS A 77 0.54 -7.57 -6.89
C HIS A 77 1.73 -8.03 -6.03
N PHE A 78 1.74 -9.30 -5.60
CA PHE A 78 2.80 -9.84 -4.75
C PHE A 78 4.19 -9.73 -5.37
N TYR A 79 4.39 -10.24 -6.60
CA TYR A 79 5.72 -10.24 -7.22
C TYR A 79 6.18 -8.83 -7.60
N SER A 80 5.26 -7.97 -8.05
CA SER A 80 5.59 -6.57 -8.33
C SER A 80 5.92 -5.78 -7.06
N GLU A 81 5.24 -6.08 -5.94
CA GLU A 81 5.51 -5.45 -4.64
C GLU A 81 6.84 -5.93 -4.07
N TYR A 82 7.14 -7.22 -4.15
CA TYR A 82 8.44 -7.76 -3.76
C TYR A 82 9.58 -7.04 -4.47
N ARG A 83 9.45 -6.80 -5.78
CA ARG A 83 10.41 -6.00 -6.56
C ARG A 83 10.48 -4.54 -6.09
N ARG A 84 9.33 -3.87 -5.94
CA ARG A 84 9.27 -2.47 -5.51
C ARG A 84 9.91 -2.26 -4.14
N VAL A 85 9.69 -3.17 -3.19
CA VAL A 85 10.30 -3.11 -1.86
C VAL A 85 11.83 -3.16 -1.96
N ARG A 86 12.38 -4.09 -2.75
CA ARG A 86 13.85 -4.16 -2.94
C ARG A 86 14.42 -2.90 -3.58
N GLN A 87 13.74 -2.35 -4.58
CA GLN A 87 14.13 -1.07 -5.19
C GLN A 87 14.00 0.09 -4.20
N GLY A 88 12.97 0.07 -3.35
CA GLY A 88 12.74 1.07 -2.31
C GLY A 88 13.84 1.07 -1.26
N VAL A 89 14.34 -0.10 -0.84
CA VAL A 89 15.50 -0.19 0.05
C VAL A 89 16.69 0.54 -0.55
N THR A 90 17.05 0.25 -1.81
CA THR A 90 18.17 0.95 -2.48
C THR A 90 17.91 2.44 -2.63
N ALA A 91 16.69 2.86 -2.98
CA ALA A 91 16.33 4.27 -3.09
C ALA A 91 16.47 4.99 -1.74
N TRP A 92 16.06 4.34 -0.66
CA TRP A 92 16.20 4.86 0.70
C TRP A 92 17.66 4.99 1.12
N GLU A 93 18.45 3.92 0.97
CA GLU A 93 19.88 3.91 1.33
C GLU A 93 20.70 4.98 0.58
N THR A 94 20.33 5.25 -0.67
CA THR A 94 20.98 6.27 -1.51
C THR A 94 20.43 7.68 -1.33
N GLY A 95 19.39 7.86 -0.51
CA GLY A 95 18.75 9.14 -0.27
C GLY A 95 17.89 9.67 -1.43
N ASN A 96 17.50 8.81 -2.36
CA ASN A 96 16.68 9.16 -3.52
C ASN A 96 15.18 9.14 -3.15
N LEU A 97 14.72 10.21 -2.52
CA LEU A 97 13.34 10.36 -2.07
C LEU A 97 12.34 10.38 -3.23
N GLN A 98 12.72 10.92 -4.39
CA GLN A 98 11.88 10.94 -5.59
C GLN A 98 11.58 9.52 -6.06
N LEU A 99 12.59 8.66 -6.13
CA LEU A 99 12.40 7.26 -6.51
C LEU A 99 11.64 6.49 -5.43
N PHE A 100 11.99 6.66 -4.15
CA PHE A 100 11.29 6.00 -3.05
C PHE A 100 9.79 6.36 -3.05
N GLY A 101 9.50 7.64 -3.19
CA GLY A 101 8.15 8.16 -3.25
C GLY A 101 7.37 7.65 -4.47
N LYS A 102 7.98 7.67 -5.66
CA LYS A 102 7.39 7.06 -6.86
C LYS A 102 7.04 5.58 -6.64
N LEU A 103 7.96 4.80 -6.05
CA LEU A 103 7.73 3.39 -5.75
C LEU A 103 6.58 3.20 -4.75
N SER A 104 6.40 4.13 -3.80
CA SER A 104 5.26 4.13 -2.88
C SER A 104 3.93 4.36 -3.60
N PHE A 105 3.85 5.32 -4.52
CA PHE A 105 2.66 5.51 -5.35
C PHE A 105 2.38 4.28 -6.22
N ASP A 106 3.40 3.74 -6.90
CA ASP A 106 3.27 2.54 -7.73
C ASP A 106 2.84 1.30 -6.89
N SER A 107 3.21 1.24 -5.61
CA SER A 107 2.72 0.24 -4.63
C SER A 107 1.23 0.41 -4.39
N CYS A 108 0.77 1.64 -4.12
CA CYS A 108 -0.64 1.94 -3.88
C CYS A 108 -1.51 1.69 -5.11
N GLU A 109 -1.07 2.07 -6.31
CA GLU A 109 -1.74 1.72 -7.57
C GLU A 109 -1.95 0.20 -7.70
N SER A 110 -0.92 -0.57 -7.37
CA SER A 110 -1.01 -2.04 -7.39
C SER A 110 -1.97 -2.54 -6.30
N SER A 111 -2.01 -1.92 -5.12
CA SER A 111 -3.00 -2.25 -4.10
C SER A 111 -4.44 -2.01 -4.57
N ILE A 112 -4.69 -0.91 -5.28
CA ILE A 112 -6.02 -0.56 -5.81
C ILE A 112 -6.42 -1.52 -6.95
N HIS A 113 -5.55 -1.71 -7.94
CA HIS A 113 -5.92 -2.39 -9.18
C HIS A 113 -5.61 -3.89 -9.20
N ASN A 114 -4.49 -4.32 -8.63
CA ASN A 114 -4.08 -5.72 -8.63
C ASN A 114 -4.51 -6.44 -7.35
N TYR A 115 -4.39 -5.78 -6.19
CA TYR A 115 -4.84 -6.35 -4.92
C TYR A 115 -6.31 -6.06 -4.63
N GLU A 116 -6.94 -5.11 -5.33
CA GLU A 116 -8.35 -4.72 -5.12
C GLU A 116 -8.65 -4.44 -3.64
N CYS A 117 -7.83 -3.59 -3.02
CA CYS A 117 -8.09 -2.99 -1.72
C CYS A 117 -8.02 -1.46 -1.81
N GLY A 118 -8.56 -0.77 -0.81
CA GLY A 118 -8.80 0.66 -0.82
C GLY A 118 -10.28 0.95 -0.60
N SER A 119 -10.61 1.71 0.44
CA SER A 119 -11.93 2.31 0.53
C SER A 119 -12.02 3.53 -0.39
N PRO A 120 -13.22 3.97 -0.81
CA PRO A 120 -13.37 5.19 -1.60
C PRO A 120 -12.66 6.41 -0.99
N GLU A 121 -12.70 6.52 0.34
CA GLU A 121 -12.05 7.58 1.10
C GLU A 121 -10.52 7.55 0.96
N LEU A 122 -9.90 6.37 1.15
CA LEU A 122 -8.46 6.22 1.03
C LEU A 122 -7.99 6.50 -0.41
N ILE A 123 -8.74 6.01 -1.39
CA ILE A 123 -8.48 6.25 -2.82
C ILE A 123 -8.57 7.75 -3.14
N ALA A 124 -9.56 8.46 -2.58
CA ALA A 124 -9.69 9.91 -2.77
C ALA A 124 -8.49 10.68 -2.20
N ILE A 125 -8.09 10.39 -0.96
CA ILE A 125 -6.91 11.02 -0.34
C ILE A 125 -5.66 10.75 -1.18
N TYR A 126 -5.46 9.50 -1.60
CA TYR A 126 -4.35 9.09 -2.47
C TYR A 126 -4.34 9.87 -3.80
N ASN A 127 -5.48 9.96 -4.48
CA ASN A 127 -5.61 10.65 -5.77
C ASN A 127 -5.36 12.16 -5.66
N ILE A 128 -5.72 12.77 -4.53
CA ILE A 128 -5.42 14.17 -4.25
C ILE A 128 -3.90 14.34 -4.10
N MET A 129 -3.28 13.56 -3.21
CA MET A 129 -1.84 13.63 -2.93
C MET A 129 -0.97 13.44 -4.16
N HIS A 130 -1.34 12.52 -5.06
CA HIS A 130 -0.61 12.22 -6.28
C HIS A 130 -0.44 13.46 -7.20
N LYS A 131 -1.28 14.49 -7.01
CA LYS A 131 -1.27 15.72 -7.83
C LYS A 131 -0.60 16.91 -7.13
N LEU A 132 -0.24 16.79 -5.86
CA LEU A 132 0.27 17.91 -5.08
C LEU A 132 1.79 18.03 -5.20
N SER A 133 2.26 19.27 -5.31
CA SER A 133 3.68 19.58 -5.21
C SER A 133 4.20 19.30 -3.81
N GLY A 134 5.45 18.89 -3.70
CA GLY A 134 6.08 18.54 -2.43
C GLY A 134 5.68 17.16 -1.87
N VAL A 135 4.80 16.41 -2.52
CA VAL A 135 4.56 15.00 -2.17
C VAL A 135 5.48 14.13 -3.00
N TYR A 136 6.46 13.48 -2.35
CA TYR A 136 7.33 12.51 -3.03
C TYR A 136 6.57 11.24 -3.39
N GLY A 137 5.72 10.77 -2.48
CA GLY A 137 4.95 9.53 -2.62
C GLY A 137 3.97 9.32 -1.49
N GLY A 138 3.05 8.38 -1.67
CA GLY A 138 2.11 7.99 -0.63
C GLY A 138 1.44 6.65 -0.91
N ARG A 139 0.89 6.04 0.13
CA ARG A 139 0.17 4.76 0.04
C ARG A 139 -0.74 4.56 1.23
N PHE A 140 -1.64 3.59 1.14
CA PHE A 140 -2.46 3.18 2.28
C PHE A 140 -1.59 2.66 3.43
N SER A 141 -1.96 3.03 4.65
CA SER A 141 -1.42 2.45 5.87
C SER A 141 -2.27 1.27 6.32
N GLY A 142 -1.62 0.18 6.74
CA GLY A 142 -2.28 -1.05 7.17
C GLY A 142 -2.91 -1.83 6.01
N ALA A 143 -4.01 -2.54 6.29
CA ALA A 143 -4.64 -3.48 5.34
C ALA A 143 -5.33 -2.81 4.13
N GLY A 144 -5.44 -1.48 4.11
CA GLY A 144 -6.02 -0.73 2.99
C GLY A 144 -7.54 -0.68 2.93
N PHE A 145 -8.27 -1.18 3.93
CA PHE A 145 -9.74 -1.16 3.95
C PHE A 145 -10.34 -0.03 4.80
N LYS A 146 -9.49 0.67 5.56
CA LYS A 146 -9.81 1.82 6.42
C LYS A 146 -8.49 2.46 6.87
N GLY A 147 -8.59 3.55 7.63
CA GLY A 147 -7.44 4.11 8.33
C GLY A 147 -6.91 5.34 7.64
N ALA A 148 -5.64 5.31 7.26
CA ALA A 148 -4.93 6.48 6.79
C ALA A 148 -4.16 6.23 5.51
N VAL A 149 -3.91 7.31 4.77
CA VAL A 149 -2.85 7.36 3.77
C VAL A 149 -1.61 7.92 4.45
N ILE A 150 -0.47 7.28 4.23
CA ILE A 150 0.85 7.81 4.61
C ILE A 150 1.48 8.45 3.38
N ALA A 151 2.11 9.61 3.56
CA ALA A 151 2.81 10.32 2.51
C ALA A 151 4.19 10.76 2.98
N LEU A 152 5.16 10.65 2.09
CA LEU A 152 6.49 11.21 2.25
C LEU A 152 6.50 12.58 1.57
N VAL A 153 6.81 13.64 2.31
CA VAL A 153 6.70 15.01 1.80
C VAL A 153 7.94 15.86 2.04
N ASP A 154 8.10 16.88 1.22
CA ASP A 154 8.96 18.02 1.47
C ASP A 154 8.33 18.91 2.56
N PRO A 155 9.03 19.17 3.68
CA PRO A 155 8.52 19.97 4.78
C PRO A 155 8.10 21.39 4.36
N ALA A 156 8.70 21.95 3.30
CA ALA A 156 8.35 23.28 2.79
C ALA A 156 6.92 23.36 2.24
N TYR A 157 6.32 22.23 1.87
CA TYR A 157 4.97 22.16 1.29
C TYR A 157 3.91 21.68 2.27
N LYS A 158 4.31 21.27 3.48
CA LYS A 158 3.47 20.68 4.52
C LYS A 158 2.10 21.36 4.70
N GLU A 159 2.11 22.67 4.99
CA GLU A 159 0.89 23.45 5.24
C GLU A 159 -0.03 23.50 4.01
N SER A 160 0.56 23.68 2.82
CA SER A 160 -0.19 23.71 1.57
C SER A 160 -0.81 22.35 1.22
N ILE A 161 -0.10 21.26 1.50
CA ILE A 161 -0.58 19.89 1.30
C ILE A 161 -1.75 19.63 2.25
N GLU A 162 -1.61 19.97 3.53
CA GLU A 162 -2.67 19.79 4.53
C GLU A 162 -3.95 20.55 4.14
N ALA A 163 -3.82 21.84 3.80
CA ALA A 163 -4.95 22.65 3.41
C ALA A 163 -5.66 22.08 2.18
N GLU A 164 -4.91 21.66 1.16
CA GLU A 164 -5.48 21.21 -0.10
C GLU A 164 -6.08 19.80 -0.01
N VAL A 165 -5.43 18.88 0.72
CA VAL A 165 -6.01 17.56 1.00
C VAL A 165 -7.29 17.71 1.79
N THR A 166 -7.29 18.51 2.86
CA THR A 166 -8.49 18.74 3.69
C THR A 166 -9.64 19.29 2.87
N ARG A 167 -9.38 20.35 2.08
CA ARG A 167 -10.37 21.00 1.23
C ARG A 167 -10.96 20.05 0.19
N GLN A 168 -10.12 19.35 -0.57
CA GLN A 168 -10.60 18.46 -1.64
C GLN A 168 -11.26 17.18 -1.09
N TYR A 169 -10.79 16.67 0.04
CA TYR A 169 -11.34 15.47 0.67
C TYR A 169 -12.71 15.75 1.28
N LEU A 170 -12.85 16.79 2.11
CA LEU A 170 -14.11 17.12 2.76
C LEU A 170 -15.17 17.65 1.79
N ALA A 171 -14.77 18.17 0.62
CA ALA A 171 -15.70 18.46 -0.46
C ALA A 171 -16.37 17.18 -1.03
N GLN A 172 -15.69 16.04 -0.96
CA GLN A 172 -16.22 14.73 -1.41
C GLN A 172 -16.90 13.96 -0.28
N PHE A 173 -16.40 14.09 0.95
CA PHE A 173 -16.87 13.37 2.13
C PHE A 173 -17.10 14.32 3.32
N PRO A 174 -18.09 15.23 3.24
CA PRO A 174 -18.35 16.22 4.29
C PRO A 174 -18.72 15.59 5.64
N GLU A 175 -19.24 14.36 5.65
CA GLU A 175 -19.57 13.61 6.87
C GLU A 175 -18.37 13.32 7.78
N TYR A 176 -17.14 13.43 7.25
CA TYR A 176 -15.91 13.23 8.01
C TYR A 176 -15.25 14.52 8.51
N GLU A 177 -15.91 15.68 8.41
CA GLU A 177 -15.35 16.97 8.87
C GLU A 177 -14.82 16.91 10.31
N MET A 178 -15.55 16.24 11.21
CA MET A 178 -15.17 16.13 12.62
C MET A 178 -14.19 14.99 12.93
N THR A 179 -13.94 14.08 11.98
CA THR A 179 -13.16 12.85 12.23
C THR A 179 -11.92 12.71 11.35
N PHE A 180 -11.86 13.40 10.20
CA PHE A 180 -10.65 13.51 9.39
C PHE A 180 -9.54 14.18 10.21
N LYS A 181 -8.34 13.60 10.16
CA LYS A 181 -7.19 14.11 10.92
C LYS A 181 -5.89 13.97 10.14
N THR A 182 -5.06 14.97 10.27
CA THR A 182 -3.71 15.07 9.72
C THR A 182 -2.70 15.00 10.86
N TYR A 183 -1.65 14.21 10.68
CA TYR A 183 -0.55 14.15 11.62
C TYR A 183 0.76 14.23 10.86
N TRP A 184 1.72 14.94 11.45
CA TRP A 184 3.05 15.11 10.89
C TRP A 184 4.05 14.51 11.86
N VAL A 185 4.80 13.52 11.39
CA VAL A 185 5.66 12.71 12.24
C VAL A 185 7.02 12.49 11.59
N LYS A 186 7.98 12.12 12.44
CA LYS A 186 9.30 11.61 12.03
C LYS A 186 9.45 10.17 12.53
N PRO A 187 10.31 9.36 11.90
CA PRO A 187 10.68 8.06 12.46
C PRO A 187 11.21 8.23 13.89
N ASP A 188 10.86 7.30 14.79
CA ASP A 188 11.31 7.25 16.18
C ASP A 188 11.83 5.82 16.46
N ASP A 189 12.53 5.66 17.58
CA ASP A 189 13.00 4.38 18.07
C ASP A 189 11.83 3.48 18.49
N GLY A 190 12.11 2.17 18.56
CA GLY A 190 11.17 1.19 19.07
C GLY A 190 10.93 1.28 20.59
N ALA A 191 10.29 0.25 21.13
CA ALA A 191 10.04 0.15 22.56
C ALA A 191 11.36 0.21 23.36
N ARG A 192 11.40 1.08 24.37
CA ARG A 192 12.55 1.32 25.23
C ARG A 192 12.12 1.52 26.68
N PHE A 193 12.99 1.16 27.61
CA PHE A 193 12.82 1.53 29.02
C PHE A 193 13.22 2.99 29.21
N ILE A 194 12.50 3.70 30.07
CA ILE A 194 12.85 5.06 30.49
C ILE A 194 13.43 4.93 31.91
N GLU A 195 14.67 5.37 32.09
CA GLU A 195 15.25 5.51 33.43
C GLU A 195 14.59 6.71 34.10
N ASN A 196 14.02 6.49 35.29
CA ASN A 196 13.40 7.52 36.12
C ASN A 196 14.45 8.36 36.85
#